data_AF-A0A4Q9V134-F1
#
_entry.id   AF-A0A4Q9V134-F1
#
_cell.length_a   1.000
_cell.length_b   1.000
_cell.length_c   1.000
_cell.angle_alpha   90.00
_cell.angle_beta   90.00
_cell.angle_gamma   90.00
#
_symmetry.space_group_name_H-M   'P 1'
#
loop_
_entity.id
_entity.type
_entity.pdbx_description
1 polymer ?
#
loop_
_entity_poly.entity_id
_entity_poly.type
_entity_poly.pdbx_seq_one_letter_code
_entity_poly.pdbx_strand_id
1 'polypeptide(L)' 'MKPAHIIILLVVIIVVFGAAKLPDIARSIGQSAKILKKEMKELTEDDKPNPPSQNSTENNN' A
#
# COMPACT_ATOMS: atom_id res chain seq x y z
N MET A 1 -6.37 9.90 27.11
CA MET A 1 -5.36 10.28 26.09
C MET A 1 -5.93 11.41 25.24
N LYS A 2 -5.39 12.63 25.33
CA LYS A 2 -5.93 13.77 24.58
C LYS A 2 -5.46 13.68 23.11
N PRO A 3 -6.37 13.68 22.12
CA PRO A 3 -6.04 13.52 20.69
C PRO A 3 -5.05 14.58 20.15
N ALA A 4 -4.90 15.71 20.84
CA ALA A 4 -3.95 16.77 20.51
C ALA A 4 -2.46 16.35 20.54
N HIS A 5 -2.08 15.34 21.33
CA HIS A 5 -0.66 14.92 21.43
C HIS A 5 -0.14 14.33 20.10
N ILE A 6 -0.99 13.57 19.40
CA ILE A 6 -0.66 12.95 18.12
C ILE A 6 -0.44 14.02 17.05
N ILE A 7 -1.25 15.08 17.05
CA ILE A 7 -1.09 16.19 16.12
C ILE A 7 0.25 16.90 16.33
N ILE A 8 0.61 17.19 17.59
CA ILE A 8 1.92 17.79 17.92
C ILE A 8 3.07 16.91 17.40
N LEU A 9 3.00 15.58 17.62
CA LEU A 9 4.03 14.66 17.18
C LEU A 9 4.14 14.64 15.65
N LEU A 10 3.02 14.63 14.94
CA LEU A 10 2.96 14.68 13.49
C LEU A 10 3.61 15.96 12.94
N VAL A 11 3.34 17.10 13.57
CA VAL A 11 3.95 18.38 13.20
C VAL A 11 5.47 18.33 13.39
N VAL A 12 5.96 17.78 14.51
CA VAL A 12 7.41 17.64 14.75
C VAL A 12 8.07 16.77 13.68
N ILE A 13 7.46 15.64 13.32
CA ILE A 13 7.96 14.76 12.26
C ILE A 13 8.00 15.51 10.92
N ILE A 14 6.96 16.26 10.57
CA ILE A 14 6.94 17.05 9.33
C ILE A 14 8.01 18.13 9.32
N VAL A 15 8.34 18.75 10.46
CA VAL A 15 9.39 19.76 10.54
C VAL A 15 10.79 19.14 10.35
N VAL A 16 11.05 17.97 10.97
CA VAL A 16 12.35 17.29 10.87
C VAL A 16 12.57 16.67 9.49
N PHE A 17 11.57 15.98 8.95
CA PHE A 17 11.69 15.26 7.69
C PHE A 17 11.29 16.10 6.47
N GLY A 18 10.49 17.15 6.67
CA GLY A 18 9.90 17.96 5.60
C GLY A 18 8.61 17.34 5.04
N ALA A 19 7.63 18.19 4.72
CA ALA A 19 6.33 17.77 4.17
C ALA A 19 6.44 16.97 2.85
N ALA A 20 7.52 17.18 2.08
CA ALA A 20 7.77 16.47 0.82
C ALA A 20 8.31 15.04 1.03
N LYS A 21 8.99 14.74 2.15
CA LYS A 21 9.58 13.40 2.39
C LYS A 21 8.58 12.39 2.97
N LEU A 22 7.61 12.83 3.77
CA LEU A 22 6.55 11.94 4.28
C LEU A 22 5.80 11.17 3.17
N PRO A 23 5.29 11.82 2.10
CA PRO A 23 4.58 11.12 1.03
C PRO A 23 5.49 10.21 0.21
N ASP A 24 6.77 10.57 0.06
CA ASP A 24 7.76 9.77 -0.68
C ASP A 24 8.08 8.45 0.05
N ILE A 25 8.32 8.54 1.36
CA ILE A 25 8.51 7.37 2.23
C ILE A 25 7.25 6.50 2.26
N ALA A 26 6.06 7.11 2.38
CA ALA A 26 4.81 6.36 2.37
C ALA A 26 4.57 5.65 1.02
N ARG A 27 4.92 6.28 -0.11
CA ARG A 27 4.80 5.67 -1.45
C ARG A 27 5.73 4.48 -1.61
N SER A 28 7.01 4.60 -1.24
CA SER A 28 7.98 3.51 -1.35
C SER A 28 7.60 2.32 -0.46
N ILE A 29 7.26 2.57 0.81
CA ILE A 29 6.77 1.53 1.74
C ILE A 29 5.46 0.90 1.23
N GLY A 30 4.54 1.72 0.70
CA GLY A 30 3.26 1.24 0.18
C GLY A 30 3.41 0.36 -1.07
N GLN A 31 4.37 0.66 -1.94
CA GLN A 31 4.68 -0.17 -3.10
C GLN A 31 5.23 -1.54 -2.68
N SER A 32 6.20 -1.58 -1.75
CA SER A 32 6.70 -2.84 -1.19
C SER A 32 5.57 -3.63 -0.52
N ALA A 33 4.81 -3.00 0.38
CA ALA A 33 3.69 -3.65 1.07
C ALA A 33 2.62 -4.19 0.12
N LYS A 34 2.37 -3.54 -1.02
CA LYS A 34 1.45 -4.02 -2.05
C LYS A 34 1.94 -5.32 -2.70
N ILE A 35 3.24 -5.42 -2.99
CA ILE A 35 3.86 -6.61 -3.58
C ILE A 35 3.79 -7.76 -2.57
N LEU A 36 4.25 -7.52 -1.34
CA LEU A 36 4.16 -8.47 -0.23
C LEU A 36 2.72 -8.97 0.00
N LYS A 37 1.75 -8.06 0.00
CA LYS A 37 0.33 -8.42 0.17
C LYS A 37 -0.20 -9.26 -0.99
N LYS A 38 0.27 -9.02 -2.22
CA LYS A 38 -0.12 -9.78 -3.42
C LYS A 38 0.43 -11.21 -3.33
N GLU A 39 1.72 -11.35 -3.03
CA GLU A 39 2.36 -12.66 -2.87
C GLU A 39 1.76 -13.45 -1.70
N MET A 40 1.53 -12.79 -0.55
CA MET A 40 0.87 -13.43 0.61
C MET A 40 -0.56 -13.87 0.31
N LYS A 41 -1.29 -13.10 -0.53
CA LYS A 41 -2.64 -13.45 -0.97
C LYS A 41 -2.63 -14.65 -1.91
N GLU A 42 -1.68 -14.73 -2.84
CA GLU A 42 -1.50 -15.88 -3.74
C GLU A 42 -1.22 -17.17 -2.95
N LEU A 43 -0.34 -17.11 -1.96
CA LEU A 43 -0.05 -18.23 -1.04
C LEU A 43 -1.26 -18.68 -0.20
N THR A 44 -2.20 -17.78 0.08
CA THR A 44 -3.41 -18.10 0.86
C THR A 44 -4.57 -18.53 -0.04
N GLU A 45 -4.57 -18.12 -1.31
CA GLU A 45 -5.63 -18.41 -2.28
C GLU A 45 -5.40 -19.68 -3.10
N ASP A 46 -4.18 -20.24 -3.13
CA ASP A 46 -3.88 -21.53 -3.77
C ASP A 46 -4.66 -22.72 -3.15
N ASP A 47 -5.25 -22.55 -1.95
CA ASP A 47 -6.11 -23.55 -1.31
C ASP A 47 -7.60 -23.46 -1.75
N LYS A 48 -7.96 -22.54 -2.67
CA LYS A 48 -9.32 -22.43 -3.24
C LYS A 48 -9.30 -22.47 -4.77
N PRO A 49 -10.07 -23.38 -5.41
CA PRO A 49 -10.20 -23.35 -6.86
C PRO A 49 -11.03 -22.11 -7.23
N ASN A 50 -10.38 -21.05 -7.70
CA ASN A 50 -11.07 -19.86 -8.19
C ASN A 50 -10.89 -19.74 -9.72
N PRO A 51 -11.97 -19.50 -10.48
CA PRO A 51 -11.99 -19.53 -11.94
C PRO A 51 -11.19 -18.35 -12.53
N PRO A 52 -10.76 -18.46 -13.80
CA PRO A 52 -9.87 -17.48 -14.42
C PRO A 52 -10.62 -16.16 -14.66
N SER A 53 -10.39 -15.16 -13.81
CA SER A 53 -10.79 -13.79 -14.09
C SER A 53 -9.80 -13.16 -15.08
N GLN A 54 -10.20 -13.25 -16.36
CA GLN A 54 -10.28 -12.13 -17.30
C GLN A 54 -9.09 -11.16 -17.33
N ASN A 55 -8.11 -11.49 -18.17
CA ASN A 55 -7.57 -10.53 -19.11
C ASN A 55 -8.05 -10.94 -20.51
N SER A 56 -9.34 -10.74 -20.79
CA SER A 56 -9.84 -10.77 -22.17
C SER A 56 -9.36 -9.50 -22.86
N THR A 57 -8.23 -9.60 -23.55
CA THR A 57 -7.91 -8.73 -24.67
C THR A 57 -8.90 -9.05 -25.78
N GLU A 58 -9.98 -8.27 -25.84
CA GLU A 58 -10.86 -8.16 -26.98
C GLU A 58 -10.14 -7.29 -28.03
N ASN A 59 -9.43 -7.92 -28.97
CA ASN A 59 -8.90 -7.24 -30.15
C ASN A 59 -9.25 -8.04 -31.40
N ASN A 60 -10.21 -7.50 -32.13
CA ASN A 60 -10.72 -7.91 -33.43
C ASN A 60 -9.66 -7.66 -34.52
N ASN A 61 -9.22 -8.70 -35.24
CA ASN A 61 -8.98 -8.69 -36.70
C ASN A 61 -8.60 -10.08 -37.23
#